data_AF-A0A8T6NFR2-F1
#
_entry.id   AF-A0A8T6NFR2-F1
#
_cell.length_a   1.000
_cell.length_b   1.000
_cell.length_c   1.000
_cell.angle_alpha   90.00
_cell.angle_beta   90.00
_cell.angle_gamma   90.00
#
_symmetry.space_group_name_H-M   'P 1'
#
loop_
_entity.id
_entity.type
_entity.pdbx_description
1 polymer ?
#
loop_
_entity_poly.entity_id
_entity_poly.type
_entity_poly.pdbx_seq_one_letter_code
_entity_poly.pdbx_strand_id
1 'polypeptide(L)'
;MWTRKAAIMLTSGISLILIGMMISHFQLMIIGLTFIAFLVINGWVTGHSDLEITRNISAQNVYKGDDILVEVSVTNNSYRRTQLLEVFDNVPHEMKMRRGINQMRMNLGPGQSATMRYTVRCPLRGHYTVGPVSVRHRNAFNLFVNESKVDDRTDITVFPQVREVEEALLRSNVPKMYTGATTLKTPGQGMEFYSLREYLPGDAFRMINWKAFARTGDLMVNEKTRDAVTDVFIILDTRDVARIGTVLKNPLEMGTVAAASIAARTAGDIYRNSA
;
A
#
# COMPACT_ATOMS: atom_id res chain seq x y z
N MET A 1 24.45 -17.26 -15.14
CA MET A 1 25.01 -18.39 -14.35
C MET A 1 24.99 -19.67 -15.18
N TRP A 2 26.04 -20.48 -15.12
CA TRP A 2 26.11 -21.81 -15.76
C TRP A 2 25.33 -22.82 -14.91
N THR A 3 24.56 -23.70 -15.54
CA THR A 3 23.91 -24.80 -14.82
C THR A 3 24.85 -26.00 -14.68
N ARG A 4 24.50 -26.92 -13.77
CA ARG A 4 25.19 -28.21 -13.65
C ARG A 4 25.24 -28.97 -14.98
N LYS A 5 24.20 -28.86 -15.81
CA LYS A 5 24.15 -29.47 -17.15
C LYS A 5 25.23 -28.90 -18.07
N ALA A 6 25.38 -27.58 -18.10
CA ALA A 6 26.40 -26.93 -18.92
C ALA A 6 27.81 -27.29 -18.46
N ALA A 7 28.05 -27.36 -17.14
CA ALA A 7 29.32 -27.79 -16.59
C ALA A 7 29.65 -29.24 -16.98
N ILE A 8 28.70 -30.17 -16.85
CA ILE A 8 28.88 -31.57 -17.23
C ILE A 8 29.18 -31.69 -18.73
N MET A 9 28.42 -30.99 -19.59
CA MET A 9 28.65 -30.99 -21.04
C MET A 9 30.03 -30.42 -21.42
N LEU A 10 30.49 -29.39 -20.71
CA LEU A 10 31.81 -28.82 -20.94
C LEU A 10 32.91 -29.81 -20.53
N THR A 11 32.80 -30.40 -19.35
CA THR A 11 33.78 -31.38 -18.85
C THR A 11 33.80 -32.65 -19.70
N SER A 12 32.65 -33.14 -20.17
CA SER A 12 32.59 -34.30 -21.04
C SER A 12 33.14 -34.00 -22.42
N GLY A 13 32.85 -32.81 -22.97
CA GLY A 13 33.42 -32.34 -24.24
C GLY A 13 34.95 -32.28 -24.19
N ILE A 14 35.51 -31.67 -23.14
CA ILE A 14 36.98 -31.59 -22.93
C ILE A 14 37.57 -33.00 -22.75
N SER A 15 36.93 -33.85 -21.95
CA SER A 15 37.42 -35.22 -21.71
C SER A 15 37.45 -36.05 -23.00
N LEU A 16 36.42 -35.95 -23.85
CA LEU A 16 36.36 -36.64 -25.14
C LEU A 16 37.47 -36.16 -26.10
N ILE A 17 37.79 -34.86 -26.09
CA ILE A 17 38.89 -34.30 -26.89
C ILE A 17 40.22 -34.87 -26.40
N LEU A 18 40.47 -34.87 -25.09
CA LEU A 18 41.73 -35.37 -24.52
C LEU A 18 41.92 -36.87 -24.76
N ILE A 19 40.88 -37.68 -24.54
CA ILE A 19 40.91 -39.13 -24.81
C ILE A 19 41.08 -39.38 -26.32
N GLY A 20 40.37 -38.62 -27.16
CA GLY A 20 40.51 -38.68 -28.61
C GLY A 20 41.93 -38.37 -29.09
N MET A 21 42.58 -37.37 -28.50
CA MET A 21 43.99 -37.03 -28.77
C MET A 21 44.94 -38.15 -28.32
N MET A 22 44.71 -38.73 -27.13
CA MET A 22 45.54 -39.81 -26.59
C MET A 22 45.50 -41.08 -27.45
N ILE A 23 44.33 -41.41 -28.00
CA ILE A 23 44.12 -42.60 -28.86
C ILE A 23 44.30 -42.27 -30.35
N SER A 24 44.54 -41.00 -30.70
CA SER A 24 44.58 -40.51 -32.10
C SER A 24 43.29 -40.80 -32.90
N HIS A 25 42.15 -40.83 -32.22
CA HIS A 25 40.85 -41.15 -32.82
C HIS A 25 40.05 -39.88 -33.14
N PHE A 26 40.10 -39.45 -34.41
CA PHE A 26 39.51 -38.18 -34.86
C PHE A 26 38.01 -38.05 -34.55
N GLN A 27 37.25 -39.15 -34.59
CA GLN A 27 35.79 -39.11 -34.36
C GLN A 27 35.44 -38.67 -32.93
N LEU A 28 36.22 -39.08 -31.92
CA LEU A 28 35.98 -38.68 -30.52
C LEU A 28 36.23 -37.18 -30.32
N MET A 29 37.26 -36.67 -31.01
CA MET A 29 37.61 -35.26 -30.97
C MET A 29 36.50 -34.40 -31.62
N ILE A 30 35.91 -34.85 -32.72
CA ILE A 30 34.77 -34.18 -33.37
C ILE A 30 33.56 -34.14 -32.43
N ILE A 31 33.22 -35.25 -31.76
CA ILE A 31 32.10 -35.28 -30.80
C ILE A 31 32.35 -34.34 -29.61
N GLY A 32 33.57 -34.29 -29.09
CA GLY A 32 33.91 -33.34 -28.03
C GLY A 32 33.81 -31.89 -28.49
N LEU A 33 34.25 -31.58 -29.72
CA LEU A 33 34.13 -30.25 -30.31
C LEU A 33 32.67 -29.84 -30.53
N THR A 34 31.78 -30.76 -30.94
CA THR A 34 30.35 -30.43 -31.11
C THR A 34 29.69 -30.06 -29.79
N PHE A 35 30.07 -30.69 -28.66
CA PHE A 35 29.58 -30.29 -27.34
C PHE A 35 30.01 -28.87 -26.96
N ILE A 36 31.28 -28.53 -27.20
CA ILE A 36 31.79 -27.18 -26.93
C ILE A 36 31.12 -26.16 -27.86
N ALA A 37 31.05 -26.44 -29.17
CA ALA A 37 30.38 -25.58 -30.14
C ALA A 37 28.91 -25.35 -29.78
N PHE A 38 28.20 -26.40 -29.37
CA PHE A 38 26.81 -26.32 -28.92
C PHE A 38 26.65 -25.40 -27.69
N LEU A 39 27.56 -25.47 -26.72
CA LEU A 39 27.56 -24.57 -25.57
C LEU A 39 27.81 -23.11 -25.98
N VAL A 40 28.77 -22.86 -26.86
CA VAL A 40 29.11 -21.51 -27.34
C VAL A 40 27.94 -20.90 -28.10
N ILE A 41 27.33 -21.64 -29.02
CA ILE A 41 26.16 -21.18 -29.78
C ILE A 41 25.00 -20.84 -28.84
N ASN A 42 24.71 -21.70 -27.87
CA ASN A 42 23.64 -21.46 -26.91
C ASN A 42 23.94 -20.29 -25.96
N GLY A 43 25.22 -20.04 -25.64
CA GLY A 43 25.65 -18.92 -24.80
C GLY A 43 25.52 -17.57 -25.50
N TRP A 44 25.76 -17.51 -26.82
CA TRP A 44 25.57 -16.29 -27.61
C TRP A 44 24.08 -15.91 -27.71
N VAL A 45 23.20 -16.90 -27.86
CA VAL A 45 21.76 -16.67 -28.05
C VAL A 45 21.08 -16.11 -26.78
N THR A 46 21.70 -16.26 -25.60
CA THR A 46 21.06 -16.00 -24.29
C THR A 46 20.97 -14.55 -23.81
N GLY A 47 21.39 -13.56 -24.60
CA GLY A 47 21.28 -12.15 -24.21
C GLY A 47 20.10 -11.44 -24.86
N HIS A 48 19.39 -10.62 -24.08
CA HIS A 48 18.51 -9.50 -24.50
C HIS A 48 17.04 -9.82 -24.82
N SER A 49 16.30 -10.42 -23.87
CA SER A 49 14.87 -10.15 -23.81
C SER A 49 14.67 -8.83 -23.07
N ASP A 50 14.41 -7.75 -23.81
CA ASP A 50 13.91 -6.50 -23.27
C ASP A 50 12.48 -6.73 -22.78
N LEU A 51 12.30 -6.67 -21.46
CA LEU A 51 11.04 -6.97 -20.80
C LEU A 51 10.53 -5.71 -20.14
N GLU A 52 9.35 -5.28 -20.55
CA GLU A 52 8.61 -4.23 -19.87
C GLU A 52 7.67 -4.87 -18.86
N ILE A 53 7.80 -4.46 -17.60
CA ILE A 53 6.98 -4.98 -16.50
C ILE A 53 6.28 -3.80 -15.85
N THR A 54 4.96 -3.91 -15.74
CA THR A 54 4.13 -2.89 -15.11
C THR A 54 3.24 -3.54 -14.05
N ARG A 55 3.27 -3.00 -12.82
CA ARG A 55 2.37 -3.37 -11.74
C ARG A 55 1.24 -2.36 -11.62
N ASN A 56 0.02 -2.87 -11.56
CA ASN A 56 -1.16 -2.12 -11.16
C ASN A 56 -1.72 -2.69 -9.85
N ILE A 57 -2.13 -1.80 -8.94
CA ILE A 57 -2.64 -2.17 -7.63
C ILE A 57 -4.01 -1.52 -7.44
N SER A 58 -4.97 -2.25 -6.88
CA SER A 58 -6.35 -1.75 -6.69
C SER A 58 -6.44 -0.51 -5.79
N ALA A 59 -5.57 -0.39 -4.77
CA ALA A 59 -5.50 0.74 -3.87
C ALA A 59 -4.12 0.84 -3.21
N GLN A 60 -3.60 2.05 -3.06
CA GLN A 60 -2.35 2.33 -2.34
C GLN A 60 -2.58 2.63 -0.85
N ASN A 61 -3.77 3.11 -0.50
CA ASN A 61 -4.19 3.45 0.86
C ASN A 61 -5.30 2.48 1.27
N VAL A 62 -5.02 1.61 2.24
CA VAL A 62 -5.97 0.58 2.71
C VAL A 62 -6.00 0.52 4.22
N TYR A 63 -6.97 -0.19 4.79
CA TYR A 63 -7.03 -0.43 6.22
C TYR A 63 -6.49 -1.81 6.59
N LYS A 64 -6.05 -1.94 7.84
CA LYS A 64 -5.65 -3.23 8.42
C LYS A 64 -6.78 -4.24 8.27
N GLY A 65 -6.48 -5.36 7.62
CA GLY A 65 -7.41 -6.45 7.36
C GLY A 65 -7.92 -6.50 5.92
N ASP A 66 -7.74 -5.42 5.15
CA ASP A 66 -8.18 -5.35 3.76
C ASP A 66 -7.33 -6.24 2.85
N ASP A 67 -7.95 -6.63 1.76
CA ASP A 67 -7.35 -7.41 0.69
C ASP A 67 -7.08 -6.48 -0.51
N ILE A 68 -5.88 -6.58 -1.09
CA ILE A 68 -5.43 -5.79 -2.23
C ILE A 68 -5.28 -6.71 -3.43
N LEU A 69 -5.86 -6.32 -4.57
CA LEU A 69 -5.62 -6.98 -5.86
C LEU A 69 -4.39 -6.36 -6.52
N VAL A 70 -3.41 -7.20 -6.84
CA VAL A 70 -2.22 -6.84 -7.59
C VAL A 70 -2.24 -7.52 -8.94
N GLU A 71 -2.00 -6.74 -9.99
CA GLU A 71 -1.92 -7.19 -11.37
C GLU A 71 -0.55 -6.80 -11.94
N VAL A 72 0.23 -7.79 -12.36
CA VAL A 72 1.54 -7.59 -12.97
C VAL A 72 1.45 -8.00 -14.43
N SER A 73 1.66 -7.05 -15.33
CA SER A 73 1.74 -7.29 -16.77
C SER A 73 3.18 -7.32 -17.22
N VAL A 74 3.53 -8.34 -17.99
CA VAL A 74 4.88 -8.57 -18.51
C VAL A 74 4.79 -8.61 -20.03
N THR A 75 5.50 -7.71 -20.70
CA THR A 75 5.53 -7.59 -22.16
C THR A 75 6.94 -7.83 -22.67
N ASN A 76 7.07 -8.62 -23.72
CA ASN A 76 8.33 -8.84 -24.40
C ASN A 76 8.50 -7.85 -25.57
N ASN A 77 9.29 -6.80 -25.36
CA ASN A 77 9.60 -5.79 -26.37
C ASN A 77 10.77 -6.20 -27.28
N SER A 78 11.37 -7.37 -27.05
CA SER A 78 12.45 -7.87 -27.91
C SER A 78 11.93 -8.55 -29.18
N TYR A 79 12.80 -8.61 -30.20
CA TYR A 79 12.54 -9.30 -31.46
C TYR A 79 12.61 -10.84 -31.37
N ARG A 80 12.93 -11.41 -30.20
CA ARG A 80 13.10 -12.86 -30.00
C ARG A 80 12.09 -13.40 -29.01
N ARG A 81 11.72 -14.67 -29.17
CA ARG A 81 10.87 -15.39 -28.22
C ARG A 81 11.66 -15.73 -26.96
N THR A 82 11.11 -15.40 -25.78
CA THR A 82 11.66 -15.89 -24.50
C THR A 82 11.44 -17.40 -24.40
N GLN A 83 12.49 -18.12 -23.99
CA GLN A 83 12.47 -19.58 -23.98
C GLN A 83 11.72 -20.10 -22.78
N LEU A 84 12.18 -19.80 -21.57
CA LEU A 84 11.43 -20.03 -20.34
C LEU A 84 11.68 -18.86 -19.42
N LEU A 85 10.64 -18.06 -19.22
CA LEU A 85 10.62 -16.89 -18.37
C LEU A 85 9.92 -17.26 -17.05
N GLU A 86 10.63 -17.14 -15.93
CA GLU A 86 10.04 -17.20 -14.59
C GLU A 86 9.98 -15.77 -14.05
N VAL A 87 8.77 -15.30 -13.73
CA VAL A 87 8.53 -13.99 -13.12
C VAL A 87 8.02 -14.22 -11.71
N PHE A 88 8.63 -13.54 -10.74
CA PHE A 88 8.25 -13.59 -9.33
C PHE A 88 8.10 -12.17 -8.81
N ASP A 89 6.91 -11.82 -8.35
CA ASP A 89 6.67 -10.53 -7.71
C ASP A 89 6.92 -10.64 -6.19
N ASN A 90 7.84 -9.83 -5.67
CA ASN A 90 8.21 -9.88 -4.26
C ASN A 90 7.14 -9.15 -3.43
N VAL A 91 6.53 -9.88 -2.51
CA VAL A 91 5.54 -9.34 -1.57
C VAL A 91 6.19 -9.28 -0.18
N PRO A 92 5.95 -8.21 0.61
CA PRO A 92 6.38 -8.13 2.01
C PRO A 92 5.97 -9.36 2.81
N HIS A 93 6.87 -9.86 3.67
CA HIS A 93 6.67 -11.09 4.43
C HIS A 93 5.47 -11.04 5.39
N GLU A 94 5.06 -9.86 5.81
CA GLU A 94 3.89 -9.63 6.66
C GLU A 94 2.59 -9.84 5.88
N MET A 95 2.57 -9.54 4.58
CA MET A 95 1.39 -9.69 3.74
C MET A 95 1.20 -11.15 3.35
N LYS A 96 -0.04 -11.65 3.51
CA LYS A 96 -0.36 -13.04 3.23
C LYS A 96 -1.10 -13.17 1.91
N MET A 97 -0.62 -14.05 1.04
CA MET A 97 -1.33 -14.44 -0.18
C MET A 97 -2.69 -15.03 0.18
N ARG A 98 -3.77 -14.47 -0.39
CA ARG A 98 -5.14 -14.93 -0.22
C ARG A 98 -5.62 -15.74 -1.42
N ARG A 99 -5.38 -15.24 -2.63
CA ARG A 99 -5.82 -15.84 -3.89
C ARG A 99 -4.79 -15.57 -4.98
N GLY A 100 -4.78 -16.43 -6.00
CA GLY A 100 -3.85 -16.31 -7.11
C GLY A 100 -2.44 -16.72 -6.75
N ILE A 101 -1.51 -16.43 -7.67
CA ILE A 101 -0.11 -16.84 -7.57
C ILE A 101 0.72 -15.62 -7.94
N ASN A 102 1.73 -15.26 -7.13
CA ASN A 102 2.67 -14.17 -7.39
C ASN A 102 3.91 -14.64 -8.18
N GLN A 103 3.83 -15.83 -8.76
CA GLN A 103 4.85 -16.42 -9.62
C GLN A 103 4.21 -17.01 -10.87
N MET A 104 4.85 -16.78 -12.02
CA MET A 104 4.37 -17.33 -13.30
C MET A 104 5.56 -17.80 -14.14
N ARG A 105 5.38 -18.94 -14.80
CA ARG A 105 6.32 -19.46 -15.78
C ARG A 105 5.68 -19.42 -17.15
N MET A 106 6.33 -18.81 -18.11
CA MET A 106 5.74 -18.54 -19.43
C MET A 106 6.80 -18.39 -20.51
N ASN A 107 6.34 -18.42 -21.75
CA ASN A 107 7.15 -18.14 -22.93
C ASN A 107 6.43 -17.04 -23.71
N LEU A 108 7.09 -15.93 -23.96
CA LEU A 108 6.55 -14.77 -24.65
C LEU A 108 7.24 -14.63 -26.00
N GLY A 109 6.47 -14.67 -27.08
CA GLY A 109 6.92 -14.24 -28.40
C GLY A 109 7.20 -12.72 -28.45
N PRO A 110 7.77 -12.22 -29.55
CA PRO A 110 7.93 -10.79 -29.77
C PRO A 110 6.58 -10.06 -29.69
N GLY A 111 6.50 -8.99 -28.90
CA GLY A 111 5.29 -8.21 -28.69
C GLY A 111 4.17 -8.90 -27.90
N GLN A 112 4.40 -10.11 -27.38
CA GLN A 112 3.40 -10.80 -26.56
C GLN A 112 3.48 -10.33 -25.10
N SER A 113 2.31 -10.23 -24.50
CA SER A 113 2.15 -9.90 -23.08
C SER A 113 1.45 -11.03 -22.34
N ALA A 114 1.75 -11.15 -21.06
CA ALA A 114 1.01 -12.00 -20.14
C ALA A 114 0.82 -11.28 -18.81
N THR A 115 -0.29 -11.59 -18.14
CA THR A 115 -0.69 -10.90 -16.92
C THR A 115 -0.92 -11.89 -15.79
N MET A 116 -0.32 -11.60 -14.65
CA MET A 116 -0.44 -12.36 -13.42
C MET A 116 -1.25 -11.55 -12.41
N ARG A 117 -2.28 -12.17 -11.83
CA ARG A 117 -3.16 -11.53 -10.85
C ARG A 117 -3.13 -12.30 -9.55
N TYR A 118 -2.98 -11.58 -8.44
CA TYR A 118 -3.02 -12.16 -7.12
C TYR A 118 -3.58 -11.19 -6.08
N THR A 119 -4.11 -11.73 -4.99
CA THR A 119 -4.68 -10.96 -3.89
C THR A 119 -3.86 -11.18 -2.64
N VAL A 120 -3.41 -10.09 -2.03
CA VAL A 120 -2.68 -10.10 -0.74
C VAL A 120 -3.52 -9.45 0.34
N ARG A 121 -3.50 -10.05 1.54
CA ARG A 121 -4.09 -9.43 2.72
C ARG A 121 -3.06 -8.62 3.46
N CYS A 122 -3.47 -7.46 3.98
CA CYS A 122 -2.67 -6.57 4.80
C CYS A 122 -3.00 -6.76 6.30
N PRO A 123 -2.32 -7.65 7.04
CA PRO A 123 -2.71 -7.95 8.42
C PRO A 123 -2.27 -6.92 9.45
N LEU A 124 -1.30 -6.08 9.12
CA LEU A 124 -0.65 -5.13 10.02
C LEU A 124 -0.67 -3.73 9.42
N ARG A 125 -0.81 -2.70 10.26
CA ARG A 125 -0.70 -1.30 9.83
C ARG A 125 0.77 -0.93 9.64
N GLY A 126 1.05 -0.05 8.69
CA GLY A 126 2.40 0.38 8.37
C GLY A 126 2.56 0.78 6.91
N HIS A 127 3.79 1.13 6.54
CA HIS A 127 4.19 1.39 5.17
C HIS A 127 4.91 0.16 4.62
N TYR A 128 4.47 -0.30 3.46
CA TYR A 128 4.96 -1.49 2.80
C TYR A 128 5.28 -1.19 1.35
N THR A 129 6.28 -1.88 0.80
CA THR A 129 6.63 -1.75 -0.62
C THR A 129 6.50 -3.12 -1.28
N VAL A 130 5.67 -3.22 -2.31
CA VAL A 130 5.59 -4.42 -3.16
C VAL A 130 6.62 -4.28 -4.28
N GLY A 131 7.30 -5.37 -4.62
CA GLY A 131 8.42 -5.41 -5.54
C GLY A 131 9.78 -5.42 -4.84
N PRO A 132 10.89 -5.37 -5.59
CA PRO A 132 10.97 -5.33 -7.06
C PRO A 132 10.54 -6.67 -7.70
N VAL A 133 10.26 -6.69 -9.01
CA VAL A 133 9.93 -7.93 -9.72
C VAL A 133 11.22 -8.69 -10.04
N SER A 134 11.31 -9.94 -9.62
CA SER A 134 12.44 -10.83 -9.93
C SER A 134 12.13 -11.63 -11.18
N VAL A 135 13.06 -11.59 -12.13
CA VAL A 135 12.92 -12.24 -13.42
C VAL A 135 14.06 -13.22 -13.59
N ARG A 136 13.74 -14.45 -13.97
CA ARG A 136 14.71 -15.47 -14.32
C ARG A 136 14.44 -15.98 -15.72
N HIS A 137 15.44 -15.82 -16.59
CA HIS A 137 15.44 -16.36 -17.93
C HIS A 137 16.23 -17.67 -17.97
N ARG A 138 15.62 -18.73 -18.49
CA ARG A 138 16.27 -20.00 -18.79
C ARG A 138 16.24 -20.22 -20.30
N ASN A 139 17.35 -20.68 -20.86
CA ASN A 139 17.38 -21.07 -22.27
C ASN A 139 16.69 -22.44 -22.49
N ALA A 140 16.43 -22.78 -23.76
CA ALA A 140 15.70 -23.99 -24.16
C ALA A 140 16.28 -25.29 -23.54
N PHE A 141 17.61 -25.38 -23.42
CA PHE A 141 18.30 -26.55 -22.89
C PHE A 141 18.63 -26.45 -21.39
N ASN A 142 18.23 -25.37 -20.71
CA ASN A 142 18.56 -25.06 -19.32
C ASN A 142 20.07 -25.17 -19.02
N LEU A 143 20.91 -24.72 -19.94
CA LEU A 143 22.37 -24.64 -19.83
C LEU A 143 22.80 -23.34 -19.14
N PHE A 144 22.05 -22.27 -19.38
CA PHE A 144 22.32 -20.95 -18.84
C PHE A 144 21.07 -20.39 -18.18
N VAL A 145 21.28 -19.77 -17.02
CA VAL A 145 20.25 -19.05 -16.28
C VAL A 145 20.72 -17.61 -16.12
N ASN A 146 19.87 -16.66 -16.51
CA ASN A 146 20.08 -15.25 -16.22
C ASN A 146 19.03 -14.80 -15.21
N GLU A 147 19.46 -14.08 -14.19
CA GLU A 147 18.57 -13.52 -13.17
C GLU A 147 18.73 -12.01 -13.18
N SER A 148 17.62 -11.30 -13.27
CA SER A 148 17.56 -9.85 -13.19
C SER A 148 16.44 -9.43 -12.25
N LYS A 149 16.55 -8.21 -11.74
CA LYS A 149 15.48 -7.56 -10.99
C LYS A 149 15.05 -6.33 -11.77
N VAL A 150 13.76 -6.21 -12.03
CA VAL A 150 13.17 -5.01 -12.60
C VAL A 150 12.68 -4.17 -11.44
N ASP A 151 13.19 -2.93 -11.35
CA ASP A 151 12.90 -2.02 -10.25
C ASP A 151 11.53 -1.35 -10.42
N ASP A 152 10.49 -2.16 -10.37
CA ASP A 152 9.10 -1.71 -10.29
C ASP A 152 8.63 -1.91 -8.85
N ARG A 153 8.60 -0.81 -8.08
CA ARG A 153 8.21 -0.78 -6.67
C ARG A 153 6.95 0.03 -6.49
N THR A 154 6.04 -0.47 -5.67
CA THR A 154 4.80 0.23 -5.36
C THR A 154 4.60 0.29 -3.87
N ASP A 155 4.50 1.52 -3.34
CA ASP A 155 4.30 1.75 -1.92
C ASP A 155 2.81 1.68 -1.56
N ILE A 156 2.55 1.04 -0.42
CA ILE A 156 1.23 0.79 0.14
C ILE A 156 1.25 1.26 1.59
N THR A 157 0.30 2.13 1.94
CA THR A 157 0.07 2.57 3.31
C THR A 157 -1.15 1.86 3.87
N VAL A 158 -0.92 1.08 4.93
CA VAL A 158 -1.97 0.36 5.64
C VAL A 158 -2.29 1.12 6.93
N PHE A 159 -3.46 1.74 6.96
CA PHE A 159 -3.99 2.46 8.12
C PHE A 159 -4.49 1.50 9.22
N PRO A 160 -4.49 1.92 10.49
CA PRO A 160 -5.18 1.19 11.56
C PRO A 160 -6.66 1.00 11.22
N GLN A 161 -7.24 -0.14 11.58
CA GLN A 161 -8.68 -0.35 11.40
C GLN A 161 -9.46 0.63 12.28
N VAL A 162 -10.28 1.47 11.66
CA VAL A 162 -11.18 2.42 12.34
C VAL A 162 -12.39 1.64 12.84
N ARG A 163 -12.78 1.85 14.10
CA ARG A 163 -13.98 1.28 14.70
C ARG A 163 -15.01 2.37 14.93
N GLU A 164 -16.27 2.00 14.85
CA GLU A 164 -17.35 2.91 15.22
C GLU A 164 -17.32 3.14 16.73
N VAL A 165 -17.44 4.41 17.12
CA VAL A 165 -17.49 4.84 18.52
C VAL A 165 -18.90 5.41 18.74
N GLU A 166 -19.73 4.68 19.50
CA GLU A 166 -21.13 5.06 19.74
C GLU A 166 -21.25 6.36 20.53
N GLU A 167 -20.39 6.57 21.53
CA GLU A 167 -20.44 7.76 22.40
C GLU A 167 -19.04 8.32 22.68
N ALA A 168 -18.48 9.05 21.71
CA ALA A 168 -17.42 9.99 22.03
C ALA A 168 -18.09 11.30 22.47
N LEU A 169 -18.34 11.46 23.77
CA LEU A 169 -18.82 12.72 24.37
C LEU A 169 -17.72 13.80 24.31
N LEU A 170 -17.29 14.17 23.11
CA LEU A 170 -16.37 15.27 22.85
C LEU A 170 -17.18 16.57 22.77
N ARG A 171 -17.86 16.91 23.86
CA ARG A 171 -18.53 18.20 24.01
C ARG A 171 -17.63 19.11 24.83
N SER A 172 -17.10 20.16 24.21
CA SER A 172 -16.43 21.21 24.97
C SER A 172 -17.46 21.97 25.81
N ASN A 173 -17.31 21.93 27.13
CA ASN A 173 -18.11 22.78 28.03
C ASN A 173 -17.62 24.23 28.07
N VAL A 174 -16.48 24.55 27.45
CA VAL A 174 -15.87 25.87 27.50
C VAL A 174 -16.07 26.59 26.16
N PRO A 175 -16.82 27.71 26.11
CA PRO A 175 -16.89 28.55 24.93
C PRO A 175 -15.52 29.19 24.69
N LYS A 176 -14.92 28.95 23.52
CA LYS A 176 -13.70 29.62 23.07
C LYS A 176 -14.08 30.62 21.99
N MET A 177 -13.84 31.91 22.24
CA MET A 177 -14.00 32.96 21.23
C MET A 177 -12.74 33.01 20.35
N TYR A 178 -12.78 32.34 19.20
CA TYR A 178 -11.76 32.47 18.15
C TYR A 178 -12.42 32.85 16.82
N THR A 179 -11.71 33.63 16.00
CA THR A 179 -12.13 33.98 14.64
C THR A 179 -12.11 32.74 13.74
N GLY A 180 -13.26 32.39 13.13
CA GLY A 180 -13.41 31.20 12.27
C GLY A 180 -14.08 30.00 12.94
N ALA A 181 -14.70 30.17 14.12
CA ALA A 181 -15.46 29.12 14.79
C ALA A 181 -16.73 28.74 14.01
N THR A 182 -17.00 27.45 13.87
CA THR A 182 -18.32 26.95 13.43
C THR A 182 -19.34 27.20 14.54
N THR A 183 -20.45 27.84 14.18
CA THR A 183 -21.58 28.11 15.08
C THR A 183 -22.37 26.83 15.33
N LEU A 184 -22.44 26.40 16.60
CA LEU A 184 -23.33 25.31 16.97
C LEU A 184 -24.74 25.88 17.13
N LYS A 185 -25.75 25.27 16.48
CA LYS A 185 -27.18 25.64 16.60
C LYS A 185 -27.75 25.31 17.99
N THR A 186 -27.19 25.90 19.03
CA THR A 186 -27.61 25.76 20.42
C THR A 186 -27.50 27.14 21.08
N PRO A 187 -28.49 27.58 21.88
CA PRO A 187 -28.42 28.86 22.57
C PRO A 187 -27.23 28.89 23.54
N GLY A 188 -26.48 30.00 23.54
CA GLY A 188 -25.32 30.17 24.41
C GLY A 188 -24.58 31.49 24.22
N GLN A 189 -23.39 31.58 24.81
CA GLN A 189 -22.52 32.75 24.71
C GLN A 189 -21.75 32.74 23.39
N GLY A 190 -22.30 33.33 22.33
CA GLY A 190 -21.56 33.63 21.10
C GLY A 190 -21.89 35.00 20.54
N MET A 191 -21.56 35.24 19.28
CA MET A 191 -21.72 36.54 18.61
C MET A 191 -22.94 36.62 17.70
N GLU A 192 -23.34 35.51 17.08
CA GLU A 192 -24.48 35.46 16.15
C GLU A 192 -25.83 35.41 16.87
N PHE A 193 -26.85 36.01 16.25
CA PHE A 193 -28.23 35.95 16.72
C PHE A 193 -28.81 34.55 16.47
N TYR A 194 -29.44 33.98 17.49
CA TYR A 194 -30.12 32.68 17.41
C TYR A 194 -31.64 32.83 17.44
N SER A 195 -32.17 33.45 18.50
CA SER A 195 -33.62 33.58 18.70
C SER A 195 -33.93 34.81 19.57
N LEU A 196 -35.21 35.19 19.63
CA LEU A 196 -35.74 36.10 20.65
C LEU A 196 -36.45 35.28 21.71
N ARG A 197 -36.19 35.58 22.99
CA ARG A 197 -37.00 35.07 24.10
C ARG A 197 -37.47 36.20 25.01
N GLU A 198 -38.49 35.93 25.80
CA GLU A 198 -38.94 36.85 26.85
C GLU A 198 -37.84 37.07 27.90
N TYR A 199 -37.74 38.32 28.37
CA TYR A 199 -36.85 38.72 29.44
C TYR A 199 -37.24 38.02 30.74
N LEU A 200 -36.27 37.39 31.40
CA LEU A 200 -36.44 36.82 32.72
C LEU A 200 -35.67 37.64 33.77
N PRO A 201 -36.20 37.79 35.00
CA PRO A 201 -35.47 38.43 36.09
C PRO A 201 -34.13 37.72 36.34
N GLY A 202 -33.03 38.40 36.04
CA GLY A 202 -31.65 37.86 36.09
C GLY A 202 -30.87 38.03 34.79
N ASP A 203 -31.55 38.33 33.68
CA ASP A 203 -30.90 38.64 32.42
C ASP A 203 -30.23 40.03 32.44
N ALA A 204 -29.06 40.14 31.78
CA ALA A 204 -28.37 41.41 31.68
C ALA A 204 -29.13 42.38 30.76
N PHE A 205 -29.40 43.62 31.22
CA PHE A 205 -30.09 44.66 30.44
C PHE A 205 -29.46 44.94 29.06
N ARG A 206 -28.14 44.70 28.90
CA ARG A 206 -27.44 44.85 27.61
C ARG A 206 -27.93 43.87 26.54
N MET A 207 -28.60 42.79 26.92
CA MET A 207 -29.13 41.78 26.01
C MET A 207 -30.55 42.10 25.51
N ILE A 208 -31.20 43.14 26.04
CA ILE A 208 -32.55 43.55 25.64
C ILE A 208 -32.54 44.03 24.19
N ASN A 209 -33.46 43.49 23.39
CA ASN A 209 -33.68 43.95 22.03
C ASN A 209 -34.68 45.12 22.03
N TRP A 210 -34.17 46.34 22.14
CA TRP A 210 -34.99 47.55 22.13
C TRP A 210 -35.84 47.74 20.87
N LYS A 211 -35.40 47.19 19.73
CA LYS A 211 -36.18 47.24 18.47
C LYS A 211 -37.38 46.29 18.52
N ALA A 212 -37.25 45.13 19.15
CA ALA A 212 -38.36 44.21 19.38
C ALA A 212 -39.35 44.84 20.38
N PHE A 213 -38.84 45.36 21.51
CA PHE A 213 -39.65 46.05 22.51
C PHE A 213 -40.46 47.21 21.92
N ALA A 214 -39.86 48.04 21.05
CA ALA A 214 -40.55 49.15 20.40
C ALA A 214 -41.70 48.73 19.47
N ARG A 215 -41.74 47.47 19.01
CA ARG A 215 -42.78 46.95 18.11
C ARG A 215 -43.88 46.19 18.83
N THR A 216 -43.54 45.38 19.83
CA THR A 216 -44.50 44.50 20.52
C THR A 216 -44.93 45.04 21.88
N GLY A 217 -44.12 45.91 22.51
CA GLY A 217 -44.33 46.34 23.90
C GLY A 217 -43.80 45.37 24.96
N ASP A 218 -43.38 44.17 24.54
CA ASP A 218 -42.87 43.13 25.43
C ASP A 218 -41.35 43.16 25.53
N LEU A 219 -40.81 42.99 26.75
CA LEU A 219 -39.37 42.94 26.99
C LEU A 219 -38.81 41.61 26.48
N MET A 220 -38.08 41.67 25.36
CA MET A 220 -37.43 40.51 24.75
C MET A 220 -35.90 40.65 24.81
N VAL A 221 -35.20 39.53 24.97
CA VAL A 221 -33.74 39.44 24.93
C VAL A 221 -33.28 38.65 23.70
N ASN A 222 -32.14 39.07 23.14
CA ASN A 222 -31.49 38.34 22.05
C ASN A 222 -30.75 37.12 22.62
N GLU A 223 -31.23 35.92 22.31
CA GLU A 223 -30.42 34.72 22.46
C GLU A 223 -29.39 34.65 21.33
N LYS A 224 -28.17 34.27 21.70
CA LYS A 224 -27.08 34.14 20.76
C LYS A 224 -26.73 32.68 20.53
N THR A 225 -26.21 32.40 19.34
CA THR A 225 -25.74 31.06 18.96
C THR A 225 -24.47 30.77 19.75
N ARG A 226 -24.30 29.56 20.27
CA ARG A 226 -23.08 29.17 20.97
C ARG A 226 -21.95 28.98 19.97
N ASP A 227 -20.91 29.80 20.08
CA ASP A 227 -19.65 29.59 19.39
C ASP A 227 -18.83 28.57 20.20
N ALA A 228 -18.70 27.34 19.72
CA ALA A 228 -17.79 26.38 20.35
C ALA A 228 -16.81 25.82 19.33
N VAL A 229 -15.56 26.25 19.47
CA VAL A 229 -14.42 25.58 18.85
C VAL A 229 -14.11 24.34 19.68
N THR A 230 -14.18 23.17 19.05
CA THR A 230 -13.74 21.91 19.67
C THR A 230 -12.39 21.54 19.08
N ASP A 231 -11.32 21.90 19.81
CA ASP A 231 -9.98 21.41 19.50
C ASP A 231 -9.81 20.02 20.11
N VAL A 232 -9.42 19.03 19.30
CA VAL A 232 -9.15 17.67 19.77
C VAL A 232 -7.66 17.39 19.62
N PHE A 233 -6.99 17.21 20.75
CA PHE A 233 -5.58 16.77 20.79
C PHE A 233 -5.53 15.28 21.11
N ILE A 234 -4.92 14.50 20.23
CA ILE A 234 -4.72 13.06 20.43
C ILE A 234 -3.24 12.84 20.69
N ILE A 235 -2.93 12.37 21.90
CA ILE A 235 -1.55 12.04 22.32
C ILE A 235 -1.48 10.53 22.47
N LEU A 236 -0.60 9.90 21.69
CA LEU A 236 -0.37 8.45 21.72
C LEU A 236 1.06 8.17 22.18
N ASP A 237 1.21 7.35 23.23
CA ASP A 237 2.52 6.89 23.69
C ASP A 237 3.09 5.83 22.74
N THR A 238 4.24 6.11 22.13
CA THR A 238 4.91 5.25 21.14
C THR A 238 6.19 4.59 21.66
N ARG A 239 6.49 4.72 22.96
CA ARG A 239 7.65 4.09 23.61
C ARG A 239 7.57 2.56 23.55
N ASP A 240 8.71 1.88 23.69
CA ASP A 240 8.79 0.42 23.58
C ASP A 240 7.92 -0.34 24.60
N VAL A 241 7.65 0.27 25.77
CA VAL A 241 6.73 -0.29 26.78
C VAL A 241 5.33 -0.49 26.20
N ALA A 242 4.89 0.38 25.28
CA ALA A 242 3.60 0.24 24.60
C ALA A 242 3.58 -0.89 23.54
N ARG A 243 4.74 -1.47 23.19
CA ARG A 243 4.86 -2.59 22.25
C ARG A 243 4.83 -3.95 22.93
N ILE A 244 4.77 -4.01 24.26
CA ILE A 244 4.71 -5.28 25.01
C ILE A 244 3.46 -6.07 24.61
N GLY A 245 3.64 -7.33 24.25
CA GLY A 245 2.58 -8.24 23.82
C GLY A 245 2.85 -8.85 22.45
N THR A 246 1.79 -9.22 21.75
CA THR A 246 1.90 -9.76 20.37
C THR A 246 1.87 -8.63 19.36
N VAL A 247 2.37 -8.87 18.15
CA VAL A 247 2.35 -7.88 17.06
C VAL A 247 0.93 -7.37 16.76
N LEU A 248 -0.09 -8.22 16.95
CA LEU A 248 -1.50 -7.86 16.72
C LEU A 248 -2.21 -7.27 17.94
N LYS A 249 -1.76 -7.62 19.15
CA LYS A 249 -2.36 -7.22 20.43
C LYS A 249 -1.25 -6.69 21.33
N ASN A 250 -1.05 -5.37 21.28
CA ASN A 250 -0.21 -4.61 22.19
C ASN A 250 -0.89 -3.24 22.45
N PRO A 251 -0.54 -2.54 23.54
CA PRO A 251 -1.11 -1.23 23.87
C PRO A 251 -1.00 -0.21 22.72
N LEU A 252 0.10 -0.22 21.98
CA LEU A 252 0.32 0.69 20.86
C LEU A 252 -0.67 0.44 19.72
N GLU A 253 -0.92 -0.81 19.32
CA GLU A 253 -1.92 -1.18 18.31
C GLU A 253 -3.32 -0.74 18.73
N MET A 254 -3.72 -1.07 19.95
CA MET A 254 -5.03 -0.72 20.48
C MET A 254 -5.21 0.79 20.60
N GLY A 255 -4.20 1.49 21.12
CA GLY A 255 -4.16 2.94 21.22
C GLY A 255 -4.20 3.61 19.85
N THR A 256 -3.51 3.06 18.84
CA THR A 256 -3.58 3.60 17.46
C THR A 256 -4.98 3.45 16.87
N VAL A 257 -5.61 2.28 17.08
CA VAL A 257 -6.99 2.04 16.63
C VAL A 257 -7.96 3.01 17.32
N ALA A 258 -7.84 3.20 18.64
CA ALA A 258 -8.66 4.14 19.40
C ALA A 258 -8.46 5.59 18.92
N ALA A 259 -7.20 6.02 18.76
CA ALA A 259 -6.84 7.33 18.23
C ALA A 259 -7.44 7.58 16.83
N ALA A 260 -7.28 6.62 15.91
CA ALA A 260 -7.84 6.72 14.56
C ALA A 260 -9.37 6.75 14.57
N SER A 261 -10.00 5.98 15.44
CA SER A 261 -11.47 5.93 15.60
C SER A 261 -12.02 7.25 16.12
N ILE A 262 -11.38 7.84 17.13
CA ILE A 262 -11.74 9.16 17.66
C ILE A 262 -11.53 10.24 16.60
N ALA A 263 -10.38 10.25 15.91
CA ALA A 263 -10.06 11.21 14.87
C ALA A 263 -11.08 11.19 13.72
N ALA A 264 -11.41 9.98 13.23
CA ALA A 264 -12.39 9.79 12.17
C ALA A 264 -13.78 10.30 12.58
N ARG A 265 -14.20 10.03 13.82
CA ARG A 265 -15.48 10.52 14.34
C ARG A 265 -15.50 12.05 14.43
N THR A 266 -14.45 12.65 15.00
CA THR A 266 -14.37 14.11 15.15
C THR A 266 -14.38 14.82 13.81
N ALA A 267 -13.67 14.29 12.81
CA ALA A 267 -13.69 14.84 11.46
C ALA A 267 -15.09 14.74 10.85
N GLY A 268 -15.77 13.59 10.99
CA GLY A 268 -17.13 13.39 10.49
C GLY A 268 -18.17 14.33 11.12
N ASP A 269 -18.08 14.56 12.43
CA ASP A 269 -18.99 15.46 13.15
C ASP A 269 -18.74 16.94 12.77
N ILE A 270 -17.49 17.33 12.48
CA ILE A 270 -17.17 18.67 11.96
C ILE A 270 -17.84 18.89 10.59
N TYR A 271 -17.71 17.94 9.66
CA TYR A 271 -18.33 18.06 8.33
C TYR A 271 -19.87 18.08 8.38
N ARG A 272 -20.48 17.28 9.25
CA ARG A 272 -21.95 17.27 9.42
C ARG A 272 -22.49 18.56 10.04
N ASN A 273 -21.74 19.21 10.93
CA ASN A 273 -22.18 20.45 11.58
C ASN A 273 -21.90 21.71 10.73
N SER A 274 -21.10 21.59 9.66
CA SER A 274 -20.81 22.67 8.71
C SER A 274 -21.77 22.78 7.52
N ALA A 275 -22.72 21.85 7.38
CA ALA A 275 -23.77 21.82 6.34
C ALA A 275 -25.14 22.18 6.93
#